data_AF-A0A952BD96-F1
#
_entry.id   AF-A0A952BD96-F1
#
_cell.length_a   1.000
_cell.length_b   1.000
_cell.length_c   1.000
_cell.angle_alpha   90.00
_cell.angle_beta   90.00
_cell.angle_gamma   90.00
#
_symmetry.space_group_name_H-M   'P 1'
#
loop_
_entity.id
_entity.type
_entity.pdbx_description
1 polymer ?
#
loop_
_entity_poly.entity_id
_entity_poly.type
_entity_poly.pdbx_seq_one_letter_code
_entity_poly.pdbx_strand_id
1 'polypeptide(L)'
;AGLAARAANPDEFEVVDFFSKEPYSCVLPENDSKWADFVDHTLMELIEDGRYFKLYDKWFGEKGVIHYPMPSVIKLYILFQVMPK
;
A
#
# COMPACT_ATOMS: atom_id res chain seq x y z
N ALA A 1 11.47 5.40 7.55
CA ALA A 1 12.01 4.69 6.37
C ALA A 1 12.35 5.65 5.22
N GLY A 2 11.40 6.37 4.61
CA GLY A 2 11.68 7.21 3.44
C GLY A 2 12.60 8.42 3.68
N LEU A 3 12.47 9.09 4.84
CA LEU A 3 13.37 10.19 5.23
C LEU A 3 14.81 9.69 5.44
N ALA A 4 14.97 8.62 6.21
CA ALA A 4 16.25 7.96 6.46
C ALA A 4 16.95 7.54 5.15
N ALA A 5 16.20 6.96 4.21
CA ALA A 5 16.72 6.53 2.91
C ALA A 5 17.25 7.68 2.03
N ARG A 6 16.90 8.94 2.32
CA ARG A 6 17.33 10.13 1.58
C ARG A 6 18.18 11.08 2.41
N ALA A 7 18.44 10.77 3.69
CA ALA A 7 19.24 11.58 4.57
C ALA A 7 20.73 11.49 4.20
N ALA A 8 21.50 12.51 4.55
CA ALA A 8 22.95 12.51 4.34
C ALA A 8 23.65 11.39 5.15
N ASN A 9 23.19 11.17 6.39
CA ASN A 9 23.60 10.07 7.27
C ASN A 9 22.37 9.24 7.67
N PRO A 10 22.06 8.13 6.98
CA PRO A 10 20.91 7.29 7.30
C PRO A 10 20.96 6.65 8.70
N ASP A 11 22.15 6.39 9.22
CA ASP A 11 22.38 5.71 10.51
C ASP A 11 21.96 6.55 11.73
N GLU A 12 21.71 7.85 11.54
CA GLU A 12 21.17 8.73 12.59
C GLU A 12 19.65 8.57 12.78
N PHE A 13 18.99 7.78 11.94
CA PHE A 13 17.53 7.62 11.94
C PHE A 13 17.14 6.16 12.16
N GLU A 14 16.29 5.92 13.16
CA GLU A 14 15.69 4.61 13.42
C GLU A 14 14.18 4.64 13.16
N VAL A 15 13.65 3.57 12.59
CA VAL A 15 12.21 3.30 12.56
C VAL A 15 11.88 2.47 13.79
N VAL A 16 11.25 3.10 14.76
CA VAL A 16 10.80 2.46 16.00
C VAL A 16 9.47 1.72 15.80
N ASP A 17 9.01 1.05 16.86
CA ASP A 17 7.92 0.08 16.82
C ASP A 17 6.55 0.65 16.36
N PHE A 18 5.64 -0.26 15.99
CA PHE A 18 4.29 0.07 15.53
C PHE A 18 3.36 0.43 16.69
N PHE A 19 2.76 1.62 16.65
CA PHE A 19 1.81 2.09 17.67
C PHE A 19 0.34 1.83 17.33
N SER A 20 -0.02 1.86 16.04
CA SER A 20 -1.39 1.70 15.55
C SER A 20 -1.42 1.04 14.16
N LYS A 21 -2.56 0.45 13.80
CA LYS A 21 -2.84 -0.05 12.44
C LYS A 21 -3.76 0.94 11.74
N GLU A 22 -3.22 1.65 10.76
CA GLU A 22 -3.94 2.70 10.04
C GLU A 22 -3.99 2.35 8.55
N PRO A 23 -5.08 1.73 8.07
CA PRO A 23 -5.24 1.44 6.65
C PRO A 23 -5.37 2.74 5.85
N TYR A 24 -4.77 2.77 4.67
CA TYR A 24 -4.86 3.91 3.75
C TYR A 24 -5.90 3.62 2.67
N SER A 25 -6.74 4.61 2.39
CA SER A 25 -7.81 4.55 1.39
C SER A 25 -7.90 5.86 0.62
N CYS A 26 -8.53 5.82 -0.56
CA CYS A 26 -8.87 7.03 -1.29
C CYS A 26 -10.05 7.73 -0.60
N VAL A 27 -9.90 9.02 -0.27
CA VAL A 27 -11.01 9.84 0.23
C VAL A 27 -11.75 10.43 -0.97
N LEU A 28 -13.06 10.25 -0.99
CA LEU A 28 -13.93 10.63 -2.10
C LEU A 28 -15.03 11.61 -1.62
N PRO A 29 -15.65 12.40 -2.52
CA PRO A 29 -16.81 13.22 -2.17
C PRO A 29 -17.93 12.40 -1.53
N GLU A 30 -18.58 13.00 -0.53
CA GLU A 30 -19.74 12.39 0.13
C GLU A 30 -20.93 12.30 -0.84
N ASN A 31 -21.77 11.29 -0.66
CA ASN A 31 -23.02 11.05 -1.42
C ASN A 31 -22.85 10.78 -2.92
N ASP A 32 -21.65 10.41 -3.38
CA ASP A 32 -21.41 9.94 -4.75
C ASP A 32 -21.03 8.45 -4.77
N SER A 33 -22.04 7.59 -4.61
CA SER A 33 -21.80 6.13 -4.54
C SER A 33 -21.28 5.56 -5.86
N LYS A 34 -21.71 6.12 -7.01
CA LYS A 34 -21.22 5.64 -8.32
C LYS A 34 -19.73 5.89 -8.48
N TRP A 35 -19.24 7.03 -7.99
CA TRP A 35 -17.82 7.32 -7.99
C TRP A 35 -17.06 6.42 -7.02
N ALA A 36 -17.59 6.20 -5.81
CA ALA A 36 -17.01 5.26 -4.86
C ALA A 36 -16.89 3.84 -5.43
N ASP A 37 -17.98 3.31 -6.00
CA ASP A 37 -18.01 1.98 -6.62
C ASP A 37 -16.97 1.87 -7.73
N PHE A 38 -16.85 2.89 -8.60
CA PHE A 38 -15.85 2.89 -9.66
C PHE A 38 -14.41 2.79 -9.11
N VAL A 39 -14.08 3.58 -8.10
CA VAL A 39 -12.75 3.58 -7.48
C VAL A 39 -12.48 2.23 -6.80
N ASP A 40 -13.45 1.72 -6.04
CA ASP A 40 -13.34 0.46 -5.31
C ASP A 40 -13.18 -0.73 -6.27
N HIS A 41 -13.99 -0.81 -7.33
CA HIS A 41 -13.86 -1.84 -8.35
C HIS A 41 -12.52 -1.76 -9.10
N THR A 42 -12.06 -0.55 -9.42
CA THR A 42 -10.74 -0.36 -10.06
C THR A 42 -9.62 -0.91 -9.16
N LEU A 43 -9.67 -0.62 -7.85
CA LEU A 43 -8.68 -1.12 -6.89
C LEU A 43 -8.76 -2.65 -6.75
N MET A 44 -9.96 -3.22 -6.66
CA MET A 44 -10.16 -4.67 -6.61
C MET A 44 -9.60 -5.36 -7.84
N GLU A 45 -9.85 -4.84 -9.05
CA GLU A 45 -9.30 -5.37 -10.30
C GLU A 45 -7.77 -5.33 -10.32
N LEU A 46 -7.16 -4.22 -9.88
CA LEU A 46 -5.70 -4.08 -9.79
C LEU A 46 -5.07 -5.08 -8.81
N ILE A 47 -5.76 -5.42 -7.73
CA ILE A 47 -5.31 -6.42 -6.77
C ILE A 47 -5.46 -7.82 -7.36
N GLU A 48 -6.62 -8.13 -7.95
CA GLU A 48 -6.95 -9.44 -8.53
C GLU A 48 -5.97 -9.82 -9.66
N ASP A 49 -5.67 -8.88 -10.56
CA ASP A 49 -4.73 -9.12 -11.67
C ASP A 49 -3.25 -8.93 -11.31
N GLY A 50 -2.99 -8.51 -10.07
CA GLY A 50 -1.66 -8.33 -9.49
C GLY A 50 -0.89 -7.09 -9.95
N ARG A 51 -1.48 -6.19 -10.74
CA ARG A 51 -0.86 -4.89 -11.07
C ARG A 51 -0.58 -4.06 -9.82
N TYR A 52 -1.43 -4.16 -8.80
CA TYR A 52 -1.20 -3.54 -7.49
C TYR A 52 0.14 -3.98 -6.88
N PHE A 53 0.42 -5.29 -6.87
CA PHE A 53 1.67 -5.80 -6.29
C PHE A 53 2.90 -5.40 -7.11
N LYS A 54 2.78 -5.29 -8.44
CA LYS A 54 3.86 -4.75 -9.29
C LYS A 54 4.15 -3.27 -8.98
N LEU A 55 3.10 -2.48 -8.75
CA LEU A 55 3.23 -1.09 -8.34
C LEU A 55 3.87 -0.98 -6.95
N TYR A 56 3.46 -1.83 -6.00
CA TYR A 56 4.08 -1.87 -4.68
C TYR A 56 5.58 -2.21 -4.79
N ASP A 57 5.93 -3.28 -5.51
CA ASP A 57 7.31 -3.75 -5.65
C ASP A 57 8.22 -2.67 -6.29
N LYS A 58 7.70 -1.93 -7.28
CA LYS A 58 8.42 -0.82 -7.90
C LYS A 58 8.87 0.25 -6.88
N TRP A 59 8.04 0.55 -5.88
CA TRP A 59 8.31 1.62 -4.92
C TRP A 59 8.91 1.12 -3.61
N PHE A 60 8.49 -0.06 -3.15
CA PHE A 60 8.74 -0.59 -1.81
C PHE A 60 9.38 -2.00 -1.81
N GLY A 61 9.54 -2.63 -2.96
CA GLY A 61 10.12 -3.97 -3.08
C GLY A 61 11.59 -4.03 -2.69
N GLU A 62 12.22 -5.19 -2.90
CA GLU A 62 13.64 -5.39 -2.57
C GLU A 62 14.55 -4.35 -3.23
N LYS A 63 14.23 -3.99 -4.47
CA LYS A 63 14.92 -2.96 -5.28
C LYS A 63 14.11 -1.67 -5.41
N GLY A 64 13.10 -1.49 -4.57
CA GLY A 64 12.26 -0.30 -4.55
C GLY A 64 13.03 0.95 -4.11
N VAL A 65 12.42 2.12 -4.30
CA VAL A 65 12.95 3.41 -3.82
C VAL A 65 13.16 3.39 -2.31
N ILE A 66 12.30 2.66 -1.59
CA ILE A 66 12.43 2.41 -0.17
C ILE A 66 12.42 0.90 0.01
N HIS A 67 13.46 0.32 0.61
CA HIS A 67 13.48 -1.11 0.89
C HIS A 67 12.49 -1.43 2.03
N TYR A 68 11.28 -1.84 1.67
CA TYR A 68 10.22 -2.22 2.61
C TYR A 68 9.35 -3.32 1.99
N PRO A 69 9.93 -4.51 1.73
CA PRO A 69 9.22 -5.57 1.03
C PRO A 69 7.98 -6.03 1.82
N MET A 70 6.90 -6.33 1.10
CA MET A 70 5.61 -6.66 1.71
C MET A 70 5.69 -7.99 2.47
N PRO A 71 5.36 -8.01 3.77
CA PRO A 71 5.21 -9.27 4.50
C PRO A 71 4.03 -10.08 3.97
N SER A 72 4.14 -11.42 3.97
CA SER A 72 3.09 -12.32 3.45
C SER A 72 1.73 -12.12 4.11
N VAL A 73 1.70 -11.76 5.40
CA VAL A 73 0.45 -11.47 6.14
C VAL A 73 -0.26 -10.21 5.61
N ILE A 74 0.50 -9.18 5.23
CA ILE A 74 -0.06 -7.95 4.64
C ILE A 74 -0.57 -8.23 3.24
N LYS A 75 0.16 -9.02 2.45
CA LYS A 75 -0.29 -9.48 1.14
C LYS A 75 -1.62 -10.23 1.23
N LEU A 76 -1.76 -11.12 2.21
CA LEU A 76 -3.00 -11.84 2.45
C LEU A 76 -4.15 -10.89 2.85
N TYR A 77 -3.88 -9.91 3.71
CA TYR A 77 -4.87 -8.91 4.10
C TYR A 77 -5.37 -8.09 2.90
N ILE A 78 -4.49 -7.71 1.97
CA ILE A 78 -4.86 -6.99 0.75
C ILE A 78 -5.70 -7.88 -0.18
N LEU A 79 -5.36 -9.16 -0.32
CA LEU A 79 -6.14 -10.09 -1.13
C LEU A 79 -7.57 -10.27 -0.60
N PHE A 80 -7.79 -10.20 0.71
CA PHE A 80 -9.14 -10.24 1.30
C PHE A 80 -9.99 -9.01 0.99
N GLN A 81 -9.42 -7.92 0.48
CA GLN A 81 -10.18 -6.73 0.06
C GLN A 81 -10.83 -6.93 -1.32
N VAL A 82 -10.46 -7.98 -2.05
CA VAL A 82 -11.15 -8.35 -3.29
C VAL A 82 -12.40 -9.14 -2.90
N MET A 83 -13.56 -8.50 -2.98
CA MET A 83 -14.84 -9.15 -2.73
C MET A 83 -15.18 -10.11 -3.87
N PRO A 84 -15.82 -11.26 -3.59
CA PRO A 84 -16.38 -12.11 -4.65
C PRO A 84 -17.41 -11.33 -5.48
N LYS A 85 -17.43 -11.58 -6.79
CA LYS A 85 -18.39 -10.99 -7.73
C LYS A 85 -19.82 -11.45 -7.46
#